data_AF-A0A1V8P458-F1
#
_entry.id   AF-A0A1V8P458-F1
#
_cell.length_a   1.000
_cell.length_b   1.000
_cell.length_c   1.000
_cell.angle_alpha   90.00
_cell.angle_beta   90.00
_cell.angle_gamma   90.00
#
_symmetry.space_group_name_H-M   'P 1'
#
loop_
_entity.id
_entity.type
_entity.pdbx_description
1 polymer ?
#
loop_
_entity_poly.entity_id
_entity_poly.type
_entity_poly.pdbx_seq_one_letter_code
_entity_poly.pdbx_strand_id
1 'polypeptide(L)'
;MRIILIPLFLTLTGCAQKVWYNPEKSTQQFYADNANCTAMSQGVSSNQIQPSYGYNSAFGSGFVQGFNTTNAIMAENTKNQIYSDCMMGNGWTLVDKKRVNSPASEYQDNHASEINYTPEPNNKKEDEKETLAKAFNSVPELSSWQESYPQKFETAIIMDDILRDNPFWEYSPLSERFHTAKLMTDAIYGDAAKFKEMCLMDNALKGTKIEYKYILASIRSFHDDVLGKYNQMCLDGHDSGGSKRVYEQIYAEAKLISQELKNKRH
;
A
#
# COMPACT_ATOMS: atom_id res chain seq x y z
N MET A 1 -38.45 22.65 42.84
CA MET A 1 -37.49 22.26 41.77
C MET A 1 -37.05 20.83 42.08
N ARG A 2 -37.55 19.83 41.37
CA ARG A 2 -37.26 18.41 41.62
C ARG A 2 -35.97 18.04 40.90
N ILE A 3 -34.92 17.69 41.65
CA ILE A 3 -33.65 17.20 41.11
C ILE A 3 -33.82 15.69 40.89
N ILE A 4 -33.91 15.27 39.62
CA ILE A 4 -33.93 13.86 39.23
C ILE A 4 -32.46 13.42 39.13
N LEU A 5 -32.03 12.55 40.06
CA LEU A 5 -30.77 11.82 39.97
C LEU A 5 -30.97 10.63 39.01
N ILE A 6 -30.35 10.70 37.84
CA ILE A 6 -30.25 9.57 36.91
C ILE A 6 -28.95 8.81 37.25
N PRO A 7 -29.00 7.56 37.74
CA PRO A 7 -27.82 6.73 37.85
C PRO A 7 -27.49 6.19 36.45
N LEU A 8 -26.52 6.81 35.78
CA LEU A 8 -26.02 6.27 34.51
C LEU A 8 -25.13 5.05 34.84
N PHE A 9 -25.64 3.88 34.49
CA PHE A 9 -24.95 2.59 34.58
C PHE A 9 -23.59 2.65 33.86
N LEU A 10 -22.51 2.46 34.61
CA LEU A 10 -21.19 2.09 34.09
C LEU A 10 -21.28 0.65 33.57
N THR A 11 -21.49 0.49 32.26
CA THR A 11 -21.32 -0.79 31.58
C THR A 11 -19.82 -1.13 31.56
N LEU A 12 -19.41 -2.04 32.44
CA LEU A 12 -18.10 -2.66 32.40
C LEU A 12 -18.02 -3.52 31.12
N THR A 13 -17.48 -2.97 30.04
CA THR A 13 -17.05 -3.76 28.89
C THR A 13 -15.85 -4.60 29.32
N GLY A 14 -16.12 -5.87 29.65
CA GLY A 14 -15.07 -6.82 29.99
C GLY A 14 -14.26 -7.18 28.74
N CYS A 15 -13.08 -6.58 28.57
CA CYS A 15 -12.14 -6.95 27.51
C CYS A 15 -11.82 -8.45 27.60
N ALA A 16 -12.11 -9.20 26.54
CA ALA A 16 -11.72 -10.60 26.42
C ALA A 16 -10.19 -10.67 26.22
N GLN A 17 -9.46 -10.76 27.33
CA GLN A 17 -8.00 -10.90 27.30
C GLN A 17 -7.64 -12.35 26.93
N LYS A 18 -6.86 -12.54 25.86
CA LYS A 18 -6.31 -13.86 25.50
C LYS A 18 -4.98 -14.09 26.24
N VAL A 19 -4.69 -15.33 26.59
CA VAL A 19 -3.47 -15.75 27.28
C VAL A 19 -2.96 -17.06 26.68
N TRP A 20 -1.64 -17.23 26.67
CA TRP A 20 -1.03 -18.51 26.33
C TRP A 20 -1.24 -19.52 27.46
N TYR A 21 -1.68 -20.71 27.10
CA TYR A 21 -1.97 -21.78 28.04
C TYR A 21 -1.40 -23.11 27.55
N ASN A 22 -0.82 -23.85 28.50
CA ASN A 22 -0.40 -25.23 28.33
C ASN A 22 -0.55 -25.93 29.71
N PRO A 23 -1.37 -26.99 29.82
CA PRO A 23 -1.62 -27.68 31.09
C PRO A 23 -0.44 -28.51 31.60
N GLU A 24 0.50 -28.85 30.73
CA GLU A 24 1.66 -29.71 31.03
C GLU A 24 2.94 -28.92 31.32
N LYS A 25 2.90 -27.59 31.13
CA LYS A 25 4.07 -26.70 31.30
C LYS A 25 3.89 -25.72 32.45
N SER A 26 4.96 -25.55 33.20
CA SER A 26 5.06 -24.58 34.30
C SER A 26 5.19 -23.14 33.79
N THR A 27 4.94 -22.20 34.69
CA THR A 27 5.20 -20.76 34.46
C THR A 27 6.67 -20.50 34.14
N GLN A 28 7.62 -21.26 34.72
CA GLN A 28 9.03 -21.09 34.42
C GLN A 28 9.35 -21.49 32.97
N GLN A 29 8.73 -22.56 32.47
CA GLN A 29 8.83 -22.96 31.07
C GLN A 29 8.15 -21.97 30.14
N PHE A 30 7.04 -21.33 30.56
CA PHE A 30 6.44 -20.23 29.80
C PHE A 30 7.45 -19.11 29.54
N TYR A 31 8.15 -18.65 30.58
CA TYR A 31 9.12 -17.57 30.41
C TYR A 31 10.32 -17.97 29.54
N ALA A 32 10.78 -19.22 29.64
CA ALA A 32 11.85 -19.75 28.80
C ALA A 32 11.44 -19.82 27.32
N ASP A 33 10.29 -20.44 27.04
CA ASP A 33 9.76 -20.58 25.67
C ASP A 33 9.41 -19.22 25.07
N ASN A 34 8.78 -18.34 25.86
CA ASN A 34 8.44 -16.97 25.44
C ASN A 34 9.70 -16.17 25.08
N ALA A 35 10.75 -16.23 25.90
CA ALA A 35 12.00 -15.54 25.62
C ALA A 35 12.65 -16.07 24.34
N ASN A 36 12.65 -17.40 24.14
CA ASN A 36 13.18 -18.03 22.94
C ASN A 36 12.39 -17.62 21.68
N CYS A 37 11.07 -17.71 21.72
CA CYS A 37 10.20 -17.31 20.61
C CYS A 37 10.27 -15.81 20.30
N THR A 38 10.45 -14.97 21.33
CA THR A 38 10.70 -13.53 21.14
C THR A 38 12.04 -13.29 20.45
N ALA A 39 13.09 -14.00 20.83
CA ALA A 39 14.39 -13.89 20.18
C ALA A 39 14.33 -14.34 18.71
N MET A 40 13.55 -15.38 18.40
CA MET A 40 13.33 -15.84 17.03
C MET A 40 12.57 -14.82 16.16
N SER A 41 11.53 -14.17 16.69
CA SER A 41 10.76 -13.19 15.93
C SER A 41 11.52 -11.88 15.68
N GLN A 42 12.46 -11.50 16.57
CA GLN A 42 13.22 -10.26 16.43
C GLN A 42 14.14 -10.18 15.20
N GLY A 43 14.41 -11.31 14.52
CA GLY A 43 15.24 -11.34 13.31
C GLY A 43 14.61 -10.70 12.06
N VAL A 44 13.32 -10.34 12.10
CA VAL A 44 12.64 -9.71 10.96
C VAL A 44 13.03 -8.22 10.88
N SER A 45 13.89 -7.88 9.93
CA SER A 45 14.23 -6.50 9.59
C SER A 45 13.22 -5.90 8.62
N SER A 46 12.72 -4.70 8.90
CA SER A 46 12.00 -3.91 7.89
C SER A 46 13.03 -3.20 7.01
N ASN A 47 12.97 -3.43 5.71
CA ASN A 47 13.71 -2.61 4.75
C ASN A 47 13.09 -1.21 4.76
N GLN A 48 13.73 -0.27 5.43
CA GLN A 48 13.33 1.13 5.45
C GLN A 48 14.12 1.90 4.41
N ILE A 49 13.43 2.71 3.60
CA ILE A 49 14.09 3.66 2.71
C ILE A 49 14.33 4.95 3.50
N GLN A 50 15.59 5.35 3.56
CA GLN A 50 15.98 6.68 4.03
C GLN A 50 15.70 7.67 2.88
N PRO A 51 15.01 8.79 3.12
CA PRO A 51 14.85 9.82 2.09
C PRO A 51 16.24 10.32 1.69
N SER A 52 16.62 10.11 0.43
CA SER A 52 17.84 10.69 -0.13
C SER A 52 17.78 12.21 0.00
N TYR A 53 18.87 12.81 0.49
CA TYR A 53 19.05 14.25 0.70
C TYR A 53 18.77 15.01 -0.62
N GLY A 54 17.53 15.45 -0.80
CA GLY A 54 17.05 16.09 -2.02
C GLY A 54 15.53 16.06 -2.22
N TYR A 55 14.83 15.16 -1.53
CA TYR A 55 13.37 15.10 -1.52
C TYR A 55 12.76 15.95 -0.40
N ASN A 56 12.56 17.25 -0.64
CA ASN A 56 11.72 18.14 0.17
C ASN A 56 10.33 18.34 -0.47
N SER A 57 9.76 17.30 -1.08
CA SER A 57 8.37 17.30 -1.55
C SER A 57 7.50 16.49 -0.60
N ALA A 58 6.26 16.92 -0.37
CA ALA A 58 5.31 16.27 0.53
C ALA A 58 4.90 14.82 0.13
N PHE A 59 5.38 14.29 -1.01
CA PHE A 59 5.23 12.88 -1.41
C PHE A 59 6.50 12.06 -1.23
N GLY A 60 7.68 12.67 -1.35
CA GLY A 60 8.89 12.05 -0.84
C GLY A 60 8.72 11.64 0.63
N SER A 61 7.90 12.37 1.39
CA SER A 61 7.40 11.91 2.69
C SER A 61 6.23 10.93 2.59
N GLY A 62 5.15 11.19 1.84
CA GLY A 62 3.94 10.36 1.83
C GLY A 62 4.12 8.92 1.31
N PHE A 63 4.71 8.75 0.14
CA PHE A 63 4.96 7.42 -0.45
C PHE A 63 6.00 6.64 0.35
N VAL A 64 7.13 7.27 0.72
CA VAL A 64 8.17 6.64 1.56
C VAL A 64 7.68 6.36 2.97
N GLN A 65 6.87 7.24 3.57
CA GLN A 65 6.21 7.00 4.85
C GLN A 65 5.23 5.84 4.74
N GLY A 66 4.47 5.76 3.66
CA GLY A 66 3.56 4.66 3.40
C GLY A 66 4.23 3.33 3.25
N PHE A 67 5.30 3.34 2.48
CA PHE A 67 6.19 2.23 2.30
C PHE A 67 6.83 1.80 3.64
N ASN A 68 7.47 2.70 4.37
CA ASN A 68 8.08 2.42 5.67
C ASN A 68 7.03 1.95 6.70
N THR A 69 5.81 2.48 6.63
CA THR A 69 4.69 2.06 7.47
C THR A 69 4.21 0.66 7.08
N THR A 70 4.04 0.37 5.79
CA THR A 70 3.61 -0.93 5.29
C THR A 70 4.64 -1.99 5.60
N ASN A 71 5.93 -1.70 5.39
CA ASN A 71 7.01 -2.60 5.77
C ASN A 71 7.13 -2.77 7.28
N ALA A 72 6.84 -1.75 8.08
CA ALA A 72 6.75 -1.90 9.53
C ALA A 72 5.56 -2.78 9.92
N ILE A 73 4.38 -2.60 9.32
CA ILE A 73 3.18 -3.42 9.56
C ILE A 73 3.43 -4.87 9.12
N MET A 74 4.01 -5.09 7.94
CA MET A 74 4.35 -6.42 7.45
C MET A 74 5.40 -7.07 8.35
N ALA A 75 6.47 -6.36 8.73
CA ALA A 75 7.46 -6.88 9.65
C ALA A 75 6.86 -7.21 11.02
N GLU A 76 5.93 -6.41 11.53
CA GLU A 76 5.22 -6.66 12.78
C GLU A 76 4.27 -7.88 12.67
N ASN A 77 3.53 -8.00 11.57
CA ASN A 77 2.69 -9.17 11.31
C ASN A 77 3.52 -10.45 11.19
N THR A 78 4.64 -10.40 10.47
CA THR A 78 5.58 -11.53 10.36
C THR A 78 6.22 -11.86 11.71
N LYS A 79 6.58 -10.85 12.53
CA LYS A 79 7.05 -11.05 13.91
C LYS A 79 6.01 -11.79 14.74
N ASN A 80 4.77 -11.31 14.72
CA ASN A 80 3.66 -11.90 15.48
C ASN A 80 3.36 -13.32 15.01
N GLN A 81 3.43 -13.58 13.70
CA GLN A 81 3.26 -14.91 13.14
C GLN A 81 4.39 -15.86 13.56
N ILE A 82 5.66 -15.48 13.40
CA ILE A 82 6.81 -16.32 13.82
C ILE A 82 6.75 -16.60 15.32
N TYR A 83 6.44 -15.58 16.13
CA TYR A 83 6.27 -15.74 17.57
C TYR A 83 5.13 -16.71 17.90
N SER A 84 3.97 -16.54 17.26
CA SER A 84 2.80 -17.41 17.46
C SER A 84 3.10 -18.85 17.05
N ASP A 85 3.71 -19.06 15.89
CA ASP A 85 4.09 -20.38 15.38
C ASP A 85 5.11 -21.07 16.28
N CYS A 86 6.07 -20.31 16.83
CA CYS A 86 7.02 -20.81 17.81
C CYS A 86 6.34 -21.20 19.13
N MET A 87 5.41 -20.38 19.64
CA MET A 87 4.67 -20.69 20.87
C MET A 87 3.80 -21.94 20.68
N MET A 88 3.09 -22.04 19.56
CA MET A 88 2.31 -23.23 19.19
C MET A 88 3.20 -24.47 19.00
N GLY A 89 4.37 -24.33 18.38
CA GLY A 89 5.36 -25.41 18.24
C GLY A 89 5.91 -25.90 19.57
N ASN A 90 5.95 -25.03 20.59
CA ASN A 90 6.24 -25.38 21.97
C ASN A 90 5.02 -25.92 22.73
N GLY A 91 3.89 -26.17 22.06
CA GLY A 91 2.67 -26.72 22.66
C GLY A 91 1.83 -25.69 23.42
N TRP A 92 2.10 -24.38 23.29
CA TRP A 92 1.24 -23.35 23.87
C TRP A 92 0.04 -23.08 22.97
N THR A 93 -1.12 -22.80 23.58
CA THR A 93 -2.34 -22.44 22.85
C THR A 93 -2.88 -21.11 23.33
N LEU A 94 -3.40 -20.29 22.41
CA LEU A 94 -4.04 -19.03 22.77
C LEU A 94 -5.48 -19.29 23.20
N VAL A 95 -5.80 -19.04 24.46
CA VAL A 95 -7.15 -19.22 25.02
C VAL A 95 -7.64 -17.93 25.66
N ASP A 96 -8.95 -17.76 25.75
CA ASP A 96 -9.49 -16.64 26.54
C ASP A 96 -9.18 -16.85 28.02
N LYS A 97 -8.73 -15.81 28.71
CA LYS A 97 -8.39 -15.85 30.15
C LYS A 97 -9.52 -16.38 31.03
N LYS A 98 -10.78 -16.23 30.59
CA LYS A 98 -11.95 -16.79 31.27
C LYS A 98 -12.00 -18.33 31.22
N ARG A 99 -11.40 -18.98 30.22
CA ARG A 99 -11.38 -20.43 30.02
C ARG A 99 -10.29 -21.16 30.81
N VAL A 100 -9.26 -20.45 31.29
CA VAL A 100 -8.12 -21.05 32.03
C VAL A 100 -8.52 -21.51 33.44
N ASN A 101 -9.60 -20.95 34.00
CA ASN A 101 -10.06 -21.26 35.36
C ASN A 101 -11.25 -22.24 35.39
N SER A 102 -11.66 -22.78 34.24
CA SER A 102 -12.71 -23.81 34.19
C SER A 102 -12.11 -25.20 34.45
N PRO A 103 -12.76 -26.06 35.26
CA PRO A 103 -12.28 -27.41 35.50
C PRO A 103 -12.18 -28.19 34.18
N ALA A 104 -11.11 -28.98 34.05
CA ALA A 104 -10.64 -29.65 32.83
C ALA A 104 -11.61 -30.68 32.20
N SER A 105 -12.86 -30.79 32.66
CA SER A 105 -13.86 -31.74 32.15
C SER A 105 -14.78 -31.19 31.06
N GLU A 106 -14.57 -29.97 30.57
CA GLU A 106 -15.37 -29.38 29.49
C GLU A 106 -14.51 -29.10 28.26
N TYR A 107 -13.77 -30.12 27.80
CA TYR A 107 -13.14 -30.12 26.49
C TYR A 107 -14.04 -30.87 25.51
N GLN A 108 -15.14 -30.24 25.11
CA GLN A 108 -15.84 -30.60 23.88
C GLN A 108 -15.52 -29.57 22.82
N ASP A 109 -14.65 -30.00 21.92
CA ASP A 109 -14.40 -29.47 20.59
C ASP A 109 -15.73 -29.19 19.88
N ASN A 110 -16.11 -27.92 19.79
CA ASN A 110 -17.18 -27.39 18.94
C ASN A 110 -17.07 -25.85 18.93
N HIS A 111 -16.19 -25.31 18.08
CA HIS A 111 -16.43 -24.11 17.27
C HIS A 111 -15.11 -23.62 16.66
N ALA A 112 -14.87 -24.03 15.42
CA ALA A 112 -14.27 -23.14 14.45
C ALA A 112 -15.21 -21.92 14.32
N SER A 113 -14.85 -20.80 14.93
CA SER A 113 -15.50 -19.52 14.68
C SER A 113 -14.43 -18.49 14.39
N GLU A 114 -14.44 -18.07 13.13
CA GLU A 114 -13.71 -17.03 12.43
C GLU A 114 -13.12 -15.91 13.29
N ILE A 115 -11.91 -15.57 12.91
CA ILE A 115 -11.10 -14.46 13.42
C ILE A 115 -11.75 -13.16 12.94
N ASN A 116 -12.63 -12.55 13.74
CA ASN A 116 -13.00 -11.15 13.55
C ASN A 116 -12.16 -10.28 14.50
N TYR A 117 -11.10 -9.72 13.93
CA TYR A 117 -10.31 -8.65 14.50
C TYR A 117 -11.04 -7.32 14.31
N THR A 118 -11.36 -6.62 15.39
CA THR A 118 -11.75 -5.21 15.35
C THR A 118 -10.85 -4.41 16.29
N PRO A 119 -10.07 -3.44 15.78
CA PRO A 119 -9.47 -2.42 16.61
C PRO A 119 -10.45 -1.24 16.79
N GLU A 120 -10.49 -0.68 17.99
CA GLU A 120 -11.21 0.56 18.36
C GLU A 120 -10.23 1.43 19.18
N PRO A 121 -10.38 2.77 19.23
CA PRO A 121 -10.22 3.73 18.13
C PRO A 121 -9.12 4.77 18.42
N ASN A 122 -8.33 5.17 17.41
CA ASN A 122 -7.70 6.50 17.33
C ASN A 122 -7.69 6.98 15.87
N ASN A 123 -8.89 7.32 15.39
CA ASN A 123 -9.29 7.27 13.99
C ASN A 123 -8.98 8.57 13.19
N LYS A 124 -7.69 8.87 12.97
CA LYS A 124 -7.31 9.73 11.84
C LYS A 124 -5.90 9.43 11.29
N LYS A 125 -4.91 9.24 12.17
CA LYS A 125 -3.54 8.85 11.76
C LYS A 125 -3.39 7.36 11.47
N GLU A 126 -4.23 6.53 12.06
CA GLU A 126 -4.24 5.08 11.85
C GLU A 126 -4.95 4.74 10.53
N ASP A 127 -6.04 5.45 10.24
CA ASP A 127 -6.80 5.37 8.98
C ASP A 127 -5.97 5.77 7.75
N GLU A 128 -5.20 6.87 7.84
CA GLU A 128 -4.28 7.29 6.77
C GLU A 128 -3.18 6.24 6.51
N LYS A 129 -2.63 5.65 7.57
CA LYS A 129 -1.58 4.62 7.48
C LYS A 129 -2.10 3.32 6.91
N GLU A 130 -3.28 2.89 7.33
CA GLU A 130 -3.94 1.69 6.82
C GLU A 130 -4.37 1.86 5.36
N THR A 131 -4.92 3.03 5.00
CA THR A 131 -5.30 3.38 3.63
C THR A 131 -4.09 3.32 2.68
N LEU A 132 -2.97 3.84 3.13
CA LEU A 132 -1.71 3.87 2.38
C LEU A 132 -1.09 2.48 2.23
N ALA A 133 -1.13 1.66 3.28
CA ALA A 133 -0.71 0.26 3.20
C ALA A 133 -1.59 -0.56 2.25
N LYS A 134 -2.92 -0.37 2.29
CA LYS A 134 -3.85 -1.01 1.36
C LYS A 134 -3.58 -0.59 -0.09
N ALA A 135 -3.34 0.70 -0.33
CA ALA A 135 -3.03 1.19 -1.67
C ALA A 135 -1.71 0.63 -2.20
N PHE A 136 -0.66 0.59 -1.38
CA PHE A 136 0.63 0.02 -1.80
C PHE A 136 0.53 -1.48 -2.09
N ASN A 137 -0.15 -2.23 -1.22
CA ASN A 137 -0.38 -3.67 -1.40
C ASN A 137 -1.26 -4.01 -2.62
N SER A 138 -1.98 -3.04 -3.18
CA SER A 138 -2.74 -3.23 -4.42
C SER A 138 -1.85 -3.30 -5.68
N VAL A 139 -0.56 -2.96 -5.56
CA VAL A 139 0.42 -2.99 -6.67
C VAL A 139 1.68 -3.74 -6.24
N PRO A 140 1.63 -5.09 -6.15
CA PRO A 140 2.71 -5.90 -5.58
C PRO A 140 4.05 -5.76 -6.31
N GLU A 141 4.05 -5.37 -7.59
CA GLU A 141 5.27 -5.15 -8.36
C GLU A 141 6.14 -4.03 -7.76
N LEU A 142 5.54 -3.03 -7.10
CA LEU A 142 6.30 -1.95 -6.47
C LEU A 142 7.21 -2.47 -5.36
N SER A 143 6.72 -3.42 -4.55
CA SER A 143 7.54 -4.11 -3.55
C SER A 143 8.70 -4.88 -4.20
N SER A 144 8.43 -5.60 -5.30
CA SER A 144 9.48 -6.37 -5.99
C SER A 144 10.56 -5.48 -6.59
N TRP A 145 10.19 -4.31 -7.12
CA TRP A 145 11.14 -3.36 -7.71
C TRP A 145 12.01 -2.72 -6.66
N GLN A 146 11.48 -2.50 -5.47
CA GLN A 146 12.25 -1.90 -4.40
C GLN A 146 13.45 -2.77 -3.99
N GLU A 147 13.27 -4.09 -3.94
CA GLU A 147 14.36 -5.03 -3.59
C GLU A 147 15.27 -5.33 -4.78
N SER A 148 14.69 -5.58 -5.95
CA SER A 148 15.43 -6.10 -7.11
C SER A 148 15.83 -5.05 -8.14
N TYR A 149 15.14 -3.89 -8.18
CA TYR A 149 15.28 -2.86 -9.22
C TYR A 149 15.12 -1.43 -8.64
N PRO A 150 15.99 -0.99 -7.71
CA PRO A 150 15.79 0.26 -6.96
C PRO A 150 15.63 1.51 -7.84
N GLN A 151 16.33 1.58 -8.98
CA GLN A 151 16.16 2.68 -9.95
C GLN A 151 14.77 2.68 -10.61
N LYS A 152 14.18 1.50 -10.82
CA LYS A 152 12.81 1.36 -11.34
C LYS A 152 11.79 1.80 -10.31
N PHE A 153 12.04 1.48 -9.04
CA PHE A 153 11.23 1.96 -7.94
C PHE A 153 11.28 3.49 -7.77
N GLU A 154 12.48 4.09 -7.82
CA GLU A 154 12.64 5.56 -7.80
C GLU A 154 11.90 6.23 -8.96
N THR A 155 11.91 5.61 -10.15
CA THR A 155 11.14 6.11 -11.29
C THR A 155 9.64 6.11 -10.99
N ALA A 156 9.11 5.09 -10.32
CA ALA A 156 7.70 5.04 -9.92
C ALA A 156 7.32 6.14 -8.93
N ILE A 157 8.23 6.50 -8.02
CA ILE A 157 8.03 7.65 -7.11
C ILE A 157 7.88 8.94 -7.92
N ILE A 158 8.75 9.17 -8.91
CA ILE A 158 8.67 10.35 -9.78
C ILE A 158 7.36 10.38 -10.57
N MET A 159 6.87 9.23 -11.05
CA MET A 159 5.59 9.18 -11.75
C MET A 159 4.42 9.55 -10.82
N ASP A 160 4.40 9.05 -9.59
CA ASP A 160 3.37 9.41 -8.59
C ASP A 160 3.43 10.90 -8.21
N ASP A 161 4.62 11.49 -8.11
CA ASP A 161 4.79 12.95 -7.91
C ASP A 161 4.11 13.75 -9.04
N ILE A 162 4.36 13.36 -10.29
CA ILE A 162 3.76 14.00 -11.47
C ILE A 162 2.23 13.86 -11.47
N LEU A 163 1.72 12.67 -11.12
CA LEU A 163 0.28 12.42 -11.03
C LEU A 163 -0.36 13.22 -9.90
N ARG A 164 0.28 13.35 -8.73
CA ARG A 164 -0.25 14.17 -7.63
C ARG A 164 -0.37 15.63 -8.04
N ASP A 165 0.64 16.16 -8.69
CA ASP A 165 0.68 17.58 -9.06
C ASP A 165 -0.29 17.88 -10.23
N ASN A 166 -0.88 16.84 -10.81
CA ASN A 166 -1.88 16.93 -11.85
C ASN A 166 -3.31 17.07 -11.24
N PRO A 167 -4.02 18.19 -11.49
CA PRO A 167 -5.38 18.40 -10.96
C PRO A 167 -6.40 17.33 -11.39
N PHE A 168 -6.16 16.63 -12.50
CA PHE A 168 -7.03 15.53 -12.94
C PHE A 168 -7.03 14.34 -11.97
N TRP A 169 -6.02 14.24 -11.10
CA TRP A 169 -5.84 13.14 -10.15
C TRP A 169 -6.13 13.54 -8.69
N GLU A 170 -6.59 14.77 -8.43
CA GLU A 170 -6.82 15.30 -7.08
C GLU A 170 -7.78 14.42 -6.25
N TYR A 171 -8.81 13.89 -6.91
CA TYR A 171 -9.86 13.09 -6.27
C TYR A 171 -9.72 11.58 -6.52
N SER A 172 -8.67 11.16 -7.22
CA SER A 172 -8.47 9.75 -7.57
C SER A 172 -7.99 8.98 -6.34
N PRO A 173 -8.49 7.75 -6.11
CA PRO A 173 -8.00 6.90 -5.04
C PRO A 173 -6.49 6.68 -5.13
N LEU A 174 -5.83 6.59 -3.98
CA LEU A 174 -4.39 6.39 -3.88
C LEU A 174 -3.92 5.10 -4.60
N SER A 175 -4.70 4.02 -4.52
CA SER A 175 -4.43 2.75 -5.21
C SER A 175 -4.43 2.92 -6.73
N GLU A 176 -5.36 3.71 -7.28
CA GLU A 176 -5.44 3.97 -8.71
C GLU A 176 -4.25 4.80 -9.19
N ARG A 177 -3.84 5.81 -8.41
CA ARG A 177 -2.66 6.61 -8.72
C ARG A 177 -1.38 5.77 -8.69
N PHE A 178 -1.23 4.86 -7.72
CA PHE A 178 -0.09 3.94 -7.66
C PHE A 178 -0.07 2.95 -8.83
N HIS A 179 -1.23 2.42 -9.23
CA HIS A 179 -1.33 1.57 -10.42
C HIS A 179 -0.90 2.34 -11.67
N THR A 180 -1.30 3.60 -11.78
CA THR A 180 -0.96 4.47 -12.90
C THR A 180 0.54 4.80 -12.92
N ALA A 181 1.12 5.14 -11.76
CA ALA A 181 2.55 5.36 -11.61
C ALA A 181 3.37 4.13 -12.05
N LYS A 182 2.88 2.92 -11.73
CA LYS A 182 3.45 1.65 -12.20
C LYS A 182 3.38 1.53 -13.72
N LEU A 183 2.23 1.80 -14.35
CA LEU A 183 2.07 1.75 -15.81
C LEU A 183 2.97 2.76 -16.54
N MET A 184 3.07 3.98 -16.02
CA MET A 184 3.98 5.00 -16.53
C MET A 184 5.44 4.55 -16.41
N THR A 185 5.81 3.93 -15.29
CA THR A 185 7.16 3.39 -15.06
C THR A 185 7.49 2.26 -16.03
N ASP A 186 6.57 1.33 -16.25
CA ASP A 186 6.77 0.26 -17.23
C ASP A 186 7.04 0.81 -18.63
N ALA A 187 6.36 1.91 -19.03
CA ALA A 187 6.64 2.57 -20.30
C ALA A 187 8.08 3.13 -20.37
N ILE A 188 8.57 3.73 -19.28
CA ILE A 188 9.97 4.19 -19.18
C ILE A 188 10.98 3.05 -19.33
N TYR A 189 10.62 1.87 -18.84
CA TYR A 189 11.45 0.66 -18.88
C TYR A 189 11.19 -0.25 -20.09
N GLY A 190 10.55 0.27 -21.14
CA GLY A 190 10.47 -0.39 -22.44
C GLY A 190 9.21 -1.20 -22.71
N ASP A 191 8.16 -1.04 -21.90
CA ASP A 191 6.85 -1.59 -22.22
C ASP A 191 6.28 -0.97 -23.51
N ALA A 192 5.47 -1.77 -24.22
CA ALA A 192 4.92 -1.41 -25.52
C ALA A 192 3.52 -0.76 -25.37
N ALA A 193 3.15 0.05 -26.37
CA ALA A 193 1.82 0.62 -26.45
C ALA A 193 0.80 -0.50 -26.67
N LYS A 194 -0.28 -0.47 -25.90
CA LYS A 194 -1.41 -1.40 -26.04
C LYS A 194 -2.34 -0.92 -27.14
N PHE A 195 -3.24 -1.78 -27.63
CA PHE A 195 -4.19 -1.42 -28.69
C PHE A 195 -5.00 -0.15 -28.37
N LYS A 196 -5.39 0.05 -27.09
CA LYS A 196 -6.08 1.25 -26.61
C LYS A 196 -5.23 2.53 -26.57
N GLU A 197 -3.94 2.44 -26.87
CA GLU A 197 -2.96 3.53 -26.84
C GLU A 197 -2.36 3.81 -28.23
N MET A 198 -2.42 2.82 -29.15
CA MET A 198 -1.66 2.84 -30.41
C MET A 198 -1.98 4.03 -31.30
N CYS A 199 -3.25 4.42 -31.42
CA CYS A 199 -3.61 5.52 -32.32
C CYS A 199 -3.09 6.85 -31.76
N LEU A 200 -3.31 7.09 -30.47
CA LEU A 200 -2.78 8.27 -29.78
C LEU A 200 -1.26 8.32 -29.84
N MET A 201 -0.61 7.17 -29.70
CA MET A 201 0.84 7.04 -29.77
C MET A 201 1.37 7.44 -31.16
N ASP A 202 0.80 6.86 -32.23
CA ASP A 202 1.22 7.15 -33.60
C ASP A 202 1.08 8.64 -33.95
N ASN A 203 -0.05 9.26 -33.57
CA ASN A 203 -0.27 10.67 -33.80
C ASN A 203 0.62 11.58 -32.95
N ALA A 204 0.85 11.23 -31.68
CA ALA A 204 1.75 11.98 -30.82
C ALA A 204 3.20 11.93 -31.35
N LEU A 205 3.65 10.79 -31.87
CA LEU A 205 5.00 10.66 -32.41
C LEU A 205 5.24 11.50 -33.68
N LYS A 206 4.21 11.66 -34.54
CA LYS A 206 4.32 12.43 -35.79
C LYS A 206 4.67 13.91 -35.58
N GLY A 207 4.36 14.48 -34.40
CA GLY A 207 4.52 15.91 -34.11
C GLY A 207 5.71 16.29 -33.24
N THR A 208 6.57 15.34 -32.83
CA THR A 208 7.52 15.57 -31.73
C THR A 208 8.86 14.87 -31.87
N LYS A 209 9.89 15.42 -31.20
CA LYS A 209 11.21 14.78 -31.01
C LYS A 209 11.35 14.12 -29.64
N ILE A 210 10.27 14.09 -28.86
CA ILE A 210 10.27 13.46 -27.54
C ILE A 210 10.37 11.94 -27.73
N GLU A 211 11.20 11.28 -26.91
CA GLU A 211 11.38 9.83 -26.99
C GLU A 211 10.08 9.07 -26.71
N TYR A 212 9.91 7.95 -27.42
CA TYR A 212 8.77 7.04 -27.32
C TYR A 212 8.32 6.79 -25.88
N LYS A 213 9.26 6.41 -25.01
CA LYS A 213 8.95 6.03 -23.63
C LYS A 213 8.30 7.16 -22.81
N TYR A 214 8.64 8.42 -23.08
CA TYR A 214 8.07 9.57 -22.38
C TYR A 214 6.67 9.90 -22.89
N ILE A 215 6.44 9.76 -24.20
CA ILE A 215 5.10 9.91 -24.78
C ILE A 215 4.18 8.80 -24.26
N LEU A 216 4.65 7.56 -24.25
CA LEU A 216 3.84 6.44 -23.74
C LEU A 216 3.53 6.59 -22.24
N ALA A 217 4.51 7.00 -21.43
CA ALA A 217 4.26 7.30 -20.02
C ALA A 217 3.22 8.42 -19.85
N SER A 218 3.28 9.47 -20.66
CA SER A 218 2.26 10.52 -20.62
C SER A 218 0.89 10.06 -21.11
N ILE A 219 0.80 9.20 -22.14
CA ILE A 219 -0.50 8.63 -22.53
C ILE A 219 -1.11 7.81 -21.39
N ARG A 220 -0.27 7.12 -20.61
CA ARG A 220 -0.68 6.31 -19.46
C ARG A 220 -0.99 7.12 -18.20
N SER A 221 -0.77 8.44 -18.20
CA SER A 221 -1.19 9.30 -17.09
C SER A 221 -2.68 9.64 -17.13
N PHE A 222 -3.37 9.34 -18.24
CA PHE A 222 -4.80 9.55 -18.36
C PHE A 222 -5.57 8.38 -17.75
N HIS A 223 -6.71 8.66 -17.13
CA HIS A 223 -7.65 7.62 -16.73
C HIS A 223 -8.11 6.80 -17.95
N ASP A 224 -8.42 5.52 -17.70
CA ASP A 224 -8.73 4.55 -18.75
C ASP A 224 -9.95 4.91 -19.61
N ASP A 225 -10.94 5.59 -19.01
CA ASP A 225 -12.13 6.09 -19.69
C ASP A 225 -11.78 7.22 -20.68
N VAL A 226 -10.93 8.16 -20.26
CA VAL A 226 -10.40 9.24 -21.07
C VAL A 226 -9.57 8.68 -22.22
N LEU A 227 -8.66 7.75 -21.91
CA LEU A 227 -7.80 7.09 -22.89
C LEU A 227 -8.62 6.35 -23.95
N GLY A 228 -9.59 5.53 -23.53
CA GLY A 228 -10.44 4.77 -24.44
C GLY A 228 -11.25 5.66 -25.37
N LYS A 229 -11.84 6.74 -24.83
CA LYS A 229 -12.59 7.73 -25.61
C LYS A 229 -11.72 8.37 -26.70
N TYR A 230 -10.54 8.87 -26.34
CA TYR A 230 -9.71 9.60 -27.30
C TYR A 230 -9.00 8.69 -28.29
N ASN A 231 -8.65 7.46 -27.91
CA ASN A 231 -8.14 6.47 -28.86
C ASN A 231 -9.22 6.11 -29.90
N GLN A 232 -10.49 5.98 -29.49
CA GLN A 232 -11.59 5.76 -30.44
C GLN A 232 -11.78 6.96 -31.38
N MET A 233 -11.80 8.18 -30.84
CA MET A 233 -11.89 9.40 -31.68
C MET A 233 -10.74 9.51 -32.69
N CYS A 234 -9.54 9.11 -32.27
CA CYS A 234 -8.36 9.03 -33.12
C CYS A 234 -8.56 8.02 -34.27
N LEU A 235 -9.07 6.83 -33.96
CA LEU A 235 -9.35 5.78 -34.95
C LEU A 235 -10.45 6.21 -35.95
N ASP A 236 -11.46 6.93 -35.48
CA ASP A 236 -12.57 7.39 -36.31
C ASP A 236 -12.20 8.58 -37.23
N GLY A 237 -10.97 9.09 -37.15
CA GLY A 237 -10.51 10.24 -37.93
C GLY A 237 -11.18 11.56 -37.56
N HIS A 238 -11.84 11.61 -36.39
CA HIS A 238 -12.53 12.81 -35.92
C HIS A 238 -11.56 13.76 -35.20
N ASP A 239 -10.98 14.69 -35.96
CA ASP A 239 -10.20 15.82 -35.44
C ASP A 239 -11.14 16.94 -34.94
N SER A 240 -11.97 16.63 -33.93
CA SER A 240 -12.65 17.68 -33.18
C SER A 240 -11.61 18.38 -32.31
N GLY A 241 -11.61 19.71 -32.17
CA GLY A 241 -10.58 20.46 -31.40
C GLY A 241 -10.31 20.00 -29.95
N GLY A 242 -11.08 19.04 -29.41
CA GLY A 242 -10.76 18.28 -28.20
C GLY A 242 -9.56 17.32 -28.33
N SER A 243 -9.31 16.73 -29.50
CA SER A 243 -8.11 15.91 -29.79
C SER A 243 -6.83 16.75 -29.61
N LYS A 244 -6.84 17.99 -30.10
CA LYS A 244 -5.71 18.92 -30.02
C LYS A 244 -5.28 19.18 -28.58
N ARG A 245 -6.23 19.43 -27.67
CA ARG A 245 -5.92 19.66 -26.24
C ARG A 245 -5.30 18.43 -25.59
N VAL A 246 -5.77 17.24 -25.94
CA VAL A 246 -5.20 15.98 -25.43
C VAL A 246 -3.76 15.83 -25.90
N TYR A 247 -3.47 16.05 -27.19
CA TYR A 247 -2.09 15.99 -27.67
C TYR A 247 -1.21 17.06 -27.04
N GLU A 248 -1.70 18.30 -26.86
CA GLU A 248 -0.97 19.35 -26.15
C GLU A 248 -0.61 18.94 -24.71
N GLN A 249 -1.57 18.32 -24.00
CA GLN A 249 -1.32 17.77 -22.66
C GLN A 249 -0.31 16.62 -22.70
N ILE A 250 -0.45 15.67 -23.64
CA ILE A 250 0.51 14.57 -23.84
C ILE A 250 1.92 15.12 -24.03
N TYR A 251 2.08 16.15 -24.85
CA TYR A 251 3.38 16.76 -25.10
C TYR A 251 3.94 17.50 -23.89
N ALA A 252 3.10 18.22 -23.16
CA ALA A 252 3.52 18.96 -21.97
C ALA A 252 4.00 18.01 -20.88
N GLU A 253 3.21 16.99 -20.58
CA GLU A 253 3.56 15.98 -19.57
C GLU A 253 4.75 15.14 -19.99
N ALA A 254 4.84 14.70 -21.26
CA ALA A 254 6.00 13.93 -21.72
C ALA A 254 7.32 14.74 -21.63
N LYS A 255 7.27 16.06 -21.84
CA LYS A 255 8.42 16.95 -21.60
C LYS A 255 8.77 17.02 -20.12
N LEU A 256 7.77 17.17 -19.25
CA LEU A 256 7.96 17.20 -17.80
C LEU A 256 8.61 15.90 -17.31
N ILE A 257 8.07 14.74 -17.70
CA ILE A 257 8.62 13.41 -17.38
C ILE A 257 10.09 13.31 -17.86
N SER A 258 10.37 13.76 -19.10
CA SER A 258 11.73 13.75 -19.65
C SER A 258 12.69 14.62 -18.84
N GLN A 259 12.24 15.78 -18.35
CA GLN A 259 13.04 16.72 -17.55
C GLN A 259 13.32 16.17 -16.15
N GLU A 260 12.29 15.72 -15.44
CA GLU A 260 12.41 15.17 -14.08
C GLU A 260 13.40 13.99 -14.03
N LEU A 261 13.29 13.07 -14.99
CA LEU A 261 14.18 11.91 -15.07
C LEU A 261 15.62 12.26 -15.50
N LYS A 262 15.84 13.37 -16.20
CA LYS A 262 17.19 13.84 -16.55
C LYS A 262 17.87 14.54 -15.38
N ASN A 263 17.13 15.35 -14.63
CA ASN A 263 17.65 16.07 -13.47
C ASN A 263 18.13 15.14 -12.35
N LYS A 264 17.63 13.91 -12.29
CA LYS A 264 18.05 12.87 -11.33
C LYS A 264 19.32 12.09 -11.70
N ARG A 265 19.83 12.21 -12.93
CA ARG A 265 21.06 11.49 -13.36
C ARG A 265 22.36 12.24 -13.00
N HIS A 266 22.26 13.35 -12.27
CA HIS A 266 23.38 14.18 -11.80
C HIS A 266 23.40 14.21 -10.29
#